data_AF-A0A150QIA2-F1
#
_entry.id   AF-A0A150QIA2-F1
#
_cell.length_a   1.000
_cell.length_b   1.000
_cell.length_c   1.000
_cell.angle_alpha   90.00
_cell.angle_beta   90.00
_cell.angle_gamma   90.00
#
_symmetry.space_group_name_H-M   'P 1'
#
loop_
_entity.id
_entity.type
_entity.pdbx_description
1 polymer ?
#
loop_
_entity_poly.entity_id
_entity_poly.type
_entity_poly.pdbx_seq_one_letter_code
_entity_poly.pdbx_strand_id
1 'polypeptide(L)'
;MSTSLETAEGWPVYHTAPAAYPQARQHVVYLHGGGYINEIKRRHWGLIGELTTKAPARCVVPIYPVAPLSAADATVPALARLLRSLLEAVGPEDVTAIGDSAGAGMALAAAQVLRDGGGPRPRAMILISPWLDASVSGAEQAAIAARHALYQRARRKTPLRWTGQTRNWKPIGPVPLDPHAHEAQALMTT
;
A
#
# COMPACT_ATOMS: atom_id res chain seq x y z
N MET A 1 -4.74 15.94 17.45
CA MET A 1 -3.70 15.38 16.55
C MET A 1 -2.93 16.56 16.00
N SER A 2 -1.61 16.51 16.00
CA SER A 2 -0.80 17.45 15.22
C SER A 2 -0.37 16.80 13.91
N THR A 3 -0.17 17.63 12.89
CA THR A 3 0.33 17.22 11.58
C THR A 3 1.46 18.14 11.16
N SER A 4 2.56 17.58 10.68
CA SER A 4 3.64 18.31 10.02
C SER A 4 3.97 17.68 8.67
N LEU A 5 4.66 18.44 7.84
CA LEU A 5 5.07 18.04 6.50
C LEU A 5 6.56 18.28 6.35
N GLU A 6 7.27 17.30 5.83
CA GLU A 6 8.65 17.45 5.37
C GLU A 6 8.80 16.85 3.96
N THR A 7 9.99 17.00 3.39
CA THR A 7 10.35 16.36 2.13
C THR A 7 11.48 15.37 2.38
N ALA A 8 11.30 14.12 1.93
CA ALA A 8 12.34 13.09 1.95
C ALA A 8 12.28 12.29 0.65
N GLU A 9 13.44 11.85 0.14
CA GLU A 9 13.55 11.17 -1.17
C GLU A 9 12.96 11.99 -2.35
N GLY A 10 12.84 13.31 -2.18
CA GLY A 10 12.22 14.22 -3.15
C GLY A 10 10.70 14.27 -3.11
N TRP A 11 10.04 13.61 -2.14
CA TRP A 11 8.59 13.54 -2.04
C TRP A 11 8.07 14.03 -0.69
N PRO A 12 6.81 14.51 -0.61
CA PRO A 12 6.21 14.91 0.64
C PRO A 12 6.06 13.73 1.61
N VAL A 13 6.42 13.94 2.87
CA VAL A 13 6.20 12.99 3.97
C VAL A 13 5.39 13.68 5.05
N TYR A 14 4.17 13.19 5.27
CA TYR A 14 3.33 13.68 6.36
C TYR A 14 3.66 12.95 7.64
N HIS A 15 3.78 13.71 8.71
CA HIS A 15 3.94 13.20 10.06
C HIS A 15 2.70 13.54 10.87
N THR A 16 2.11 12.56 11.53
CA THR A 16 0.98 12.78 12.45
C THR A 16 1.38 12.31 13.84
N ALA A 17 0.96 13.06 14.86
CA ALA A 17 1.22 12.70 16.25
C ALA A 17 -0.06 12.72 17.12
N PRO A 18 -0.21 11.73 18.02
CA PRO A 18 -1.31 11.67 18.97
C PRO A 18 -1.20 12.81 19.98
N ALA A 19 -2.18 13.73 20.00
CA ALA A 19 -2.22 14.78 21.03
C ALA A 19 -2.44 14.21 22.44
N ALA A 20 -3.18 13.09 22.54
CA ALA A 20 -3.43 12.38 23.79
C ALA A 20 -2.21 11.60 24.32
N TYR A 21 -1.19 11.37 23.49
CA TYR A 21 -0.01 10.57 23.84
C TYR A 21 1.28 11.32 23.43
N PRO A 22 1.62 12.44 24.10
CA PRO A 22 2.79 13.24 23.73
C PRO A 22 4.11 12.46 23.80
N GLN A 23 4.18 11.46 24.69
CA GLN A 23 5.34 10.57 24.89
C GLN A 23 5.26 9.28 24.03
N ALA A 24 4.38 9.23 23.03
CA ALA A 24 4.30 8.10 22.11
C ALA A 24 5.65 7.86 21.42
N ARG A 25 6.23 6.67 21.64
CA ARG A 25 7.49 6.22 21.04
C ARG A 25 7.30 5.47 19.72
N GLN A 26 6.17 4.75 19.58
CA GLN A 26 5.91 3.96 18.39
C GLN A 26 5.75 4.86 17.16
N HIS A 27 6.43 4.48 16.08
CA HIS A 27 6.31 5.06 14.76
C HIS A 27 5.70 4.03 13.81
N VAL A 28 4.71 4.47 13.05
CA VAL A 28 4.04 3.69 12.01
C VAL A 28 4.40 4.30 10.66
N VAL A 29 5.15 3.58 9.82
CA VAL A 29 5.29 3.95 8.41
C VAL A 29 4.10 3.39 7.66
N TYR A 30 3.20 4.25 7.16
CA TYR A 30 2.02 3.81 6.42
C TYR A 30 2.21 3.99 4.91
N LEU A 31 2.16 2.89 4.15
CA LEU A 31 2.24 2.89 2.69
C LEU A 31 0.88 2.55 2.08
N HIS A 32 0.35 3.46 1.25
CA HIS A 32 -1.03 3.39 0.81
C HIS A 32 -1.28 2.41 -0.34
N GLY A 33 -2.45 1.78 -0.34
CA GLY A 33 -2.95 1.08 -1.51
C GLY A 33 -3.24 2.01 -2.69
N GLY A 34 -3.49 1.43 -3.86
CA GLY A 34 -3.72 2.19 -5.08
C GLY A 34 -3.42 1.44 -6.37
N GLY A 35 -3.07 0.16 -6.30
CA GLY A 35 -2.70 -0.63 -7.46
C GLY A 35 -1.44 -0.11 -8.18
N TYR A 36 -0.52 0.52 -7.43
CA TYR A 36 0.71 1.16 -7.93
C TYR A 36 0.52 2.34 -8.88
N ILE A 37 -0.72 2.75 -9.18
CA ILE A 37 -1.03 3.83 -10.13
C ILE A 37 -1.93 4.93 -9.54
N ASN A 38 -2.59 4.68 -8.40
CA ASN A 38 -3.47 5.66 -7.77
C ASN A 38 -2.78 6.27 -6.55
N GLU A 39 -2.95 7.59 -6.43
CA GLU A 39 -2.62 8.37 -5.24
C GLU A 39 -3.40 7.92 -3.99
N ILE A 40 -2.87 8.32 -2.84
CA ILE A 40 -3.53 8.16 -1.55
C ILE A 40 -4.93 8.80 -1.55
N LYS A 41 -5.91 8.14 -0.91
CA LYS A 41 -7.33 8.56 -0.90
C LYS A 41 -7.80 8.88 0.51
N ARG A 42 -8.92 9.60 0.62
CA ARG A 42 -9.58 9.97 1.90
C ARG A 42 -9.75 8.78 2.86
N ARG A 43 -9.98 7.57 2.35
CA ARG A 43 -10.13 6.37 3.19
C ARG A 43 -8.82 5.98 3.89
N HIS A 44 -7.67 6.11 3.22
CA HIS A 44 -6.36 5.85 3.83
C HIS A 44 -6.10 6.86 4.95
N TRP A 45 -6.40 8.15 4.71
CA TRP A 45 -6.33 9.19 5.74
C TRP A 45 -7.25 8.93 6.93
N GLY A 46 -8.43 8.35 6.70
CA GLY A 46 -9.30 7.86 7.78
C GLY A 46 -8.62 6.82 8.66
N LEU A 47 -7.98 5.82 8.06
CA LEU A 47 -7.22 4.81 8.81
C LEU A 47 -6.02 5.41 9.55
N ILE A 48 -5.23 6.27 8.90
CA ILE A 48 -4.10 6.98 9.54
C ILE A 48 -4.59 7.81 10.73
N GLY A 49 -5.72 8.51 10.57
CA GLY A 49 -6.36 9.27 11.64
C GLY A 49 -6.78 8.38 12.81
N GLU A 50 -7.36 7.21 12.55
CA GLU A 50 -7.69 6.23 13.61
C GLU A 50 -6.44 5.70 14.31
N LEU A 51 -5.39 5.33 13.55
CA LEU A 51 -4.11 4.88 14.12
C LEU A 51 -3.51 5.96 15.03
N THR A 52 -3.51 7.22 14.57
CA THR A 52 -2.93 8.33 15.32
C THR A 52 -3.78 8.74 16.53
N THR A 53 -5.09 8.52 16.52
CA THR A 53 -5.96 8.99 17.62
C THR A 53 -6.25 7.90 18.64
N LYS A 54 -6.27 6.63 18.24
CA LYS A 54 -6.63 5.50 19.10
C LYS A 54 -5.42 4.73 19.64
N ALA A 55 -4.23 4.91 19.07
CA ALA A 55 -3.01 4.28 19.55
C ALA A 55 -1.95 5.32 19.97
N PRO A 56 -1.04 4.98 20.90
CA PRO A 56 0.12 5.80 21.23
C PRO A 56 1.21 5.66 20.15
N ALA A 57 0.86 5.99 18.90
CA ALA A 57 1.73 5.87 17.74
C ALA A 57 1.71 7.12 16.86
N ARG A 58 2.89 7.55 16.43
CA ARG A 58 3.11 8.60 15.43
C ARG A 58 3.08 7.95 14.04
N CYS A 59 2.42 8.55 13.06
CA CYS A 59 2.45 8.01 11.70
C CYS A 59 3.37 8.83 10.80
N VAL A 60 4.16 8.13 9.99
CA VAL A 60 5.01 8.64 8.91
C VAL A 60 4.39 8.16 7.60
N VAL A 61 3.94 9.09 6.76
CA VAL A 61 3.13 8.80 5.57
C VAL A 61 3.83 9.42 4.34
N PRO A 62 4.71 8.66 3.67
CA PRO A 62 5.34 9.12 2.44
C PRO A 62 4.32 9.13 1.29
N ILE A 63 4.26 10.25 0.57
CA ILE A 63 3.51 10.39 -0.69
C ILE A 63 4.45 9.99 -1.83
N TYR A 64 4.79 8.70 -1.88
CA TYR A 64 5.70 8.17 -2.88
C TYR A 64 5.04 8.21 -4.28
N PRO A 65 5.83 8.40 -5.36
CA PRO A 65 5.32 8.47 -6.71
C PRO A 65 4.82 7.10 -7.15
N VAL A 66 3.71 7.14 -7.87
CA VAL A 66 3.05 5.99 -8.48
C VAL A 66 3.31 5.97 -9.98
N ALA A 67 3.12 4.81 -10.62
CA ALA A 67 3.21 4.71 -12.06
C ALA A 67 2.13 5.57 -12.74
N PRO A 68 2.42 6.17 -13.92
CA PRO A 68 3.66 6.04 -14.69
C PRO A 68 4.76 7.04 -14.29
N LEU A 69 4.54 7.89 -13.27
CA LEU A 69 5.49 8.93 -12.87
C LEU A 69 6.78 8.37 -12.26
N SER A 70 6.72 7.16 -11.70
CA SER A 70 7.90 6.42 -11.26
C SER A 70 7.69 4.91 -11.35
N ALA A 71 8.78 4.17 -11.51
CA ALA A 71 8.82 2.72 -11.58
C ALA A 71 9.32 2.11 -10.25
N ALA A 72 9.05 0.82 -10.07
CA ALA A 72 9.34 0.13 -8.82
C ALA A 72 10.85 0.06 -8.48
N ASP A 73 11.71 0.01 -9.50
CA ASP A 73 13.17 0.01 -9.38
C ASP A 73 13.73 1.31 -8.80
N ALA A 74 13.05 2.44 -9.02
CA ALA A 74 13.36 3.72 -8.37
C ALA A 74 12.65 3.85 -7.00
N THR A 75 11.35 3.55 -6.95
CA THR A 75 10.54 3.83 -5.75
C THR A 75 10.84 2.92 -4.58
N VAL A 76 11.06 1.62 -4.80
CA VAL A 76 11.30 0.65 -3.72
C VAL A 76 12.61 0.95 -2.97
N PRO A 77 13.77 1.18 -3.63
CA PRO A 77 14.99 1.55 -2.92
C PRO A 77 14.89 2.87 -2.14
N ALA A 78 14.15 3.86 -2.66
CA ALA A 78 13.89 5.11 -1.95
C ALA A 78 13.06 4.90 -0.68
N LEU A 79 11.97 4.11 -0.77
CA LEU A 79 11.20 3.73 0.42
C LEU A 79 12.02 2.91 1.43
N ALA A 80 12.93 2.06 0.96
CA ALA A 80 13.86 1.34 1.82
C ALA A 80 14.80 2.30 2.56
N ARG A 81 15.35 3.32 1.88
CA ARG A 81 16.17 4.37 2.53
C ARG A 81 15.36 5.17 3.55
N LEU A 82 14.14 5.59 3.21
CA LEU A 82 13.25 6.28 4.15
C LEU A 82 12.97 5.43 5.40
N LEU A 83 12.64 4.15 5.22
CA LEU A 83 12.42 3.22 6.32
C LEU A 83 13.69 3.02 7.16
N ARG A 84 14.86 2.91 6.52
CA ARG A 84 16.17 2.82 7.20
C ARG A 84 16.43 4.03 8.08
N SER A 85 16.29 5.23 7.52
CA SER A 85 16.54 6.49 8.23
C SER A 85 15.65 6.59 9.47
N LEU A 86 14.37 6.17 9.37
CA LEU A 86 13.49 6.13 10.53
C LEU A 86 13.95 5.10 11.56
N LEU A 87 14.27 3.87 11.14
CA LEU A 87 14.74 2.80 12.03
C LEU A 87 16.00 3.20 12.80
N GLU A 88 16.94 3.87 12.13
CA GLU A 88 18.18 4.38 12.74
C GLU A 88 17.90 5.57 13.68
N ALA A 89 16.91 6.41 13.38
CA ALA A 89 16.59 7.58 14.18
C ALA A 89 15.85 7.25 15.49
N VAL A 90 14.94 6.28 15.49
CA VAL A 90 14.05 6.01 16.64
C VAL A 90 14.25 4.65 17.29
N GLY A 91 15.02 3.75 16.68
CA GLY A 91 15.20 2.38 17.15
C GLY A 91 14.30 1.38 16.41
N PRO A 92 14.83 0.22 15.96
CA PRO A 92 14.03 -0.78 15.23
C PRO A 92 12.81 -1.31 15.99
N GLU A 93 12.91 -1.41 17.32
CA GLU A 93 11.85 -1.81 18.24
C GLU A 93 10.68 -0.82 18.26
N ASP A 94 10.93 0.45 17.93
CA ASP A 94 9.93 1.51 17.98
C ASP A 94 9.25 1.72 16.61
N VAL A 95 9.55 0.93 15.57
CA VAL A 95 8.97 1.08 14.22
C VAL A 95 8.09 -0.10 13.81
N THR A 96 6.91 0.19 13.27
CA THR A 96 6.03 -0.78 12.60
C THR A 96 5.71 -0.30 11.18
N ALA A 97 5.92 -1.14 10.17
CA ALA A 97 5.49 -0.85 8.81
C ALA A 97 4.06 -1.33 8.58
N ILE A 98 3.19 -0.48 8.06
CA ILE A 98 1.81 -0.83 7.73
C ILE A 98 1.57 -0.49 6.26
N GLY A 99 0.89 -1.37 5.54
CA GLY A 99 0.41 -1.03 4.21
C GLY A 99 -0.82 -1.82 3.82
N ASP A 100 -1.56 -1.30 2.83
CA ASP A 100 -2.72 -1.96 2.26
C ASP A 100 -2.57 -2.21 0.76
N SER A 101 -3.06 -3.35 0.27
CA SER A 101 -3.03 -3.70 -1.15
C SER A 101 -1.63 -3.54 -1.78
N ALA A 102 -1.49 -2.69 -2.80
CA ALA A 102 -0.21 -2.35 -3.43
C ALA A 102 0.81 -1.74 -2.45
N GLY A 103 0.37 -0.91 -1.49
CA GLY A 103 1.23 -0.31 -0.48
C GLY A 103 1.80 -1.35 0.49
N ALA A 104 1.05 -2.42 0.78
CA ALA A 104 1.59 -3.56 1.52
C ALA A 104 2.69 -4.30 0.74
N GLY A 105 2.52 -4.41 -0.58
CA GLY A 105 3.56 -4.91 -1.48
C GLY A 105 4.82 -4.05 -1.45
N MET A 106 4.67 -2.72 -1.54
CA MET A 106 5.79 -1.77 -1.41
C MET A 106 6.48 -1.87 -0.05
N ALA A 107 5.71 -2.04 1.04
CA ALA A 107 6.24 -2.16 2.39
C ALA A 107 7.12 -3.40 2.52
N LEU A 108 6.64 -4.54 2.01
CA LEU A 108 7.40 -5.79 2.01
C LEU A 108 8.65 -5.68 1.13
N ALA A 109 8.53 -5.13 -0.08
CA ALA A 109 9.65 -4.95 -0.99
C ALA A 109 10.75 -4.06 -0.37
N ALA A 110 10.38 -2.93 0.25
CA ALA A 110 11.32 -2.06 0.95
C ALA A 110 12.02 -2.77 2.12
N ALA A 111 11.28 -3.56 2.91
CA ALA A 111 11.86 -4.35 3.99
C ALA A 111 12.81 -5.46 3.47
N GLN A 112 12.51 -6.06 2.31
CA GLN A 112 13.41 -7.03 1.66
C GLN A 112 14.70 -6.37 1.19
N VAL A 113 14.62 -5.20 0.55
CA VAL A 113 15.81 -4.42 0.16
C VAL A 113 16.69 -4.12 1.38
N LEU A 114 16.08 -3.73 2.52
CA LEU A 114 16.84 -3.51 3.75
C LEU A 114 17.49 -4.78 4.28
N ARG A 115 16.73 -5.87 4.35
CA ARG A 115 17.22 -7.17 4.81
C ARG A 115 18.42 -7.63 3.98
N ASP A 116 18.32 -7.54 2.66
CA ASP A 116 19.32 -8.05 1.73
C ASP A 116 20.58 -7.16 1.73
N GLY A 117 20.43 -5.87 2.07
CA GLY A 117 21.55 -4.95 2.35
C GLY A 117 22.12 -5.04 3.77
N GLY A 118 21.68 -5.98 4.61
CA GLY A 118 22.15 -6.13 6.00
C GLY A 118 21.65 -5.05 6.97
N GLY A 119 20.60 -4.31 6.61
CA GLY A 119 20.02 -3.23 7.41
C GLY A 119 19.10 -3.69 8.55
N PRO A 120 18.69 -2.76 9.42
CA PRO A 120 17.74 -3.03 10.49
C PRO A 120 16.36 -3.41 9.94
N ARG A 121 15.55 -4.08 10.77
CA ARG A 121 14.18 -4.50 10.43
C ARG A 121 13.19 -3.86 11.39
N PRO A 122 12.02 -3.40 10.93
CA PRO A 122 10.99 -2.91 11.83
C PRO A 122 10.54 -4.01 12.79
N ARG A 123 10.11 -3.64 14.01
CA ARG A 123 9.56 -4.56 15.02
C ARG A 123 8.47 -5.46 14.45
N ALA A 124 7.61 -4.89 13.60
CA ALA A 124 6.51 -5.59 13.00
C ALA A 124 6.13 -5.03 11.63
N MET A 125 5.44 -5.86 10.85
CA MET A 125 4.76 -5.45 9.62
C MET A 125 3.28 -5.84 9.70
N ILE A 126 2.39 -4.93 9.32
CA ILE A 126 0.94 -5.20 9.20
C ILE A 126 0.56 -5.01 7.73
N LEU A 127 0.29 -6.12 7.05
CA LEU A 127 0.02 -6.16 5.61
C LEU A 127 -1.46 -6.47 5.36
N ILE A 128 -2.23 -5.45 4.96
CA ILE A 128 -3.67 -5.55 4.79
C ILE A 128 -3.98 -5.94 3.34
N SER A 129 -4.46 -7.16 3.12
CA SER A 129 -4.80 -7.71 1.79
C SER A 129 -3.71 -7.45 0.75
N PRO A 130 -2.46 -7.89 0.99
CA PRO A 130 -1.32 -7.44 0.22
C PRO A 130 -1.35 -7.92 -1.22
N TRP A 131 -0.92 -7.04 -2.14
CA TRP A 131 -0.63 -7.44 -3.52
C TRP A 131 0.86 -7.80 -3.61
N LEU A 132 1.16 -9.10 -3.56
CA LEU A 132 2.54 -9.62 -3.53
C LEU A 132 3.05 -10.17 -4.87
N ASP A 133 2.14 -10.47 -5.78
CA ASP A 133 2.45 -10.94 -7.14
C ASP A 133 1.78 -10.03 -8.18
N ALA A 134 2.55 -9.08 -8.71
CA ALA A 134 2.10 -8.13 -9.73
C ALA A 134 1.81 -8.81 -11.09
N SER A 135 2.31 -10.03 -11.34
CA SER A 135 2.00 -10.79 -12.55
C SER A 135 0.57 -11.33 -12.56
N VAL A 136 -0.05 -11.43 -11.37
CA VAL A 136 -1.40 -11.99 -11.19
C VAL A 136 -1.48 -13.41 -11.80
N SER A 137 -0.40 -14.19 -11.70
CA SER A 137 -0.28 -15.51 -12.34
C SER A 137 -0.54 -16.68 -11.38
N GLY A 138 -0.77 -16.40 -10.10
CA GLY A 138 -1.06 -17.42 -9.09
C GLY A 138 -2.21 -18.37 -9.46
N ALA A 139 -2.05 -19.65 -9.16
CA ALA A 139 -3.08 -20.68 -9.44
C ALA A 139 -4.41 -20.39 -8.73
N GLU A 140 -4.36 -19.67 -7.62
CA GLU A 140 -5.53 -19.25 -6.85
C GLU A 140 -6.40 -18.22 -7.59
N GLN A 141 -5.90 -17.58 -8.65
CA GLN A 141 -6.67 -16.61 -9.42
C GLN A 141 -7.94 -17.23 -10.04
N ALA A 142 -7.87 -18.48 -10.48
CA ALA A 142 -9.05 -19.20 -10.96
C ALA A 142 -10.11 -19.37 -9.85
N ALA A 143 -9.68 -19.70 -8.63
CA ALA A 143 -10.56 -19.81 -7.47
C ALA A 143 -11.12 -18.45 -7.03
N ILE A 144 -10.32 -17.38 -7.09
CA ILE A 144 -10.75 -16.00 -6.78
C ILE A 144 -11.76 -15.51 -7.83
N ALA A 145 -11.53 -15.77 -9.12
CA ALA A 145 -12.47 -15.45 -10.19
C ALA A 145 -13.82 -16.16 -9.98
N ALA A 146 -13.78 -17.43 -9.54
CA ALA A 146 -14.97 -18.19 -9.19
C ALA A 146 -15.73 -17.66 -7.95
N ARG A 147 -15.09 -16.84 -7.08
CA ARG A 147 -15.77 -16.24 -5.91
C ARG A 147 -16.92 -15.32 -6.31
N HIS A 148 -16.91 -14.75 -7.50
CA HIS A 148 -18.07 -14.00 -8.00
C HIS A 148 -19.33 -14.87 -7.95
N ALA A 149 -19.27 -16.10 -8.48
CA ALA A 149 -20.39 -17.04 -8.45
C ALA A 149 -20.80 -17.40 -7.01
N LEU A 150 -19.83 -17.55 -6.11
CA LEU A 150 -20.08 -17.78 -4.68
C LEU A 150 -20.86 -16.60 -4.05
N TYR A 151 -20.43 -15.35 -4.28
CA TYR A 151 -21.12 -14.16 -3.77
C TYR A 151 -22.53 -14.04 -4.33
N GLN A 152 -22.74 -14.33 -5.62
CA GLN A 152 -24.08 -14.33 -6.20
C GLN A 152 -24.97 -15.43 -5.61
N ARG A 153 -24.42 -16.61 -5.32
CA ARG A 153 -25.16 -17.70 -4.66
C ARG A 153 -25.53 -17.35 -3.21
N ALA A 154 -24.61 -16.73 -2.47
CA ALA A 154 -24.86 -16.24 -1.11
C ALA A 154 -25.91 -15.11 -1.09
N ARG A 155 -25.86 -14.19 -2.05
CA ARG A 155 -26.87 -13.13 -2.23
C ARG A 155 -28.27 -13.69 -2.44
N ARG A 156 -28.42 -14.67 -3.34
CA ARG A 156 -29.71 -15.33 -3.57
C ARG A 156 -30.25 -16.00 -2.31
N LYS A 157 -29.39 -16.58 -1.47
CA LYS A 157 -29.78 -17.23 -0.21
C LYS A 157 -30.15 -16.24 0.91
N THR A 158 -29.54 -15.05 0.94
CA THR A 158 -29.76 -14.08 2.03
C THR A 158 -29.77 -12.64 1.49
N PRO A 159 -30.79 -12.25 0.71
CA PRO A 159 -30.80 -10.99 -0.01
C PRO A 159 -30.74 -9.76 0.91
N LEU A 160 -31.30 -9.84 2.12
CA LEU A 160 -31.30 -8.76 3.11
C LEU A 160 -29.89 -8.39 3.63
N ARG A 161 -28.91 -9.30 3.54
CA ARG A 161 -27.50 -8.99 3.89
C ARG A 161 -26.78 -8.15 2.83
N TRP A 162 -27.37 -7.99 1.65
CA TRP A 162 -26.72 -7.40 0.48
C TRP A 162 -27.61 -6.30 -0.10
N THR A 163 -27.63 -5.15 0.57
CA THR A 163 -28.48 -3.99 0.25
C THR A 163 -28.08 -3.22 -1.01
N GLY A 164 -27.01 -3.64 -1.71
CA GLY A 164 -26.52 -2.99 -2.93
C GLY A 164 -26.02 -3.99 -3.98
N GLN A 165 -25.67 -3.47 -5.16
CA GLN A 165 -24.99 -4.26 -6.19
C GLN A 165 -23.59 -4.66 -5.71
N THR A 166 -23.22 -5.92 -5.90
CA THR A 166 -21.83 -6.34 -5.74
C THR A 166 -20.97 -5.65 -6.79
N ARG A 167 -19.73 -5.30 -6.43
CA ARG A 167 -18.73 -4.79 -7.36
C ARG A 167 -18.68 -5.67 -8.61
N ASN A 168 -18.62 -5.05 -9.79
CA ASN A 168 -18.43 -5.77 -11.04
C ASN A 168 -17.01 -6.32 -11.05
N TRP A 169 -16.88 -7.65 -10.96
CA TRP A 169 -15.61 -8.37 -10.95
C TRP A 169 -15.19 -8.84 -12.35
N LYS A 170 -15.80 -8.32 -13.42
CA LYS A 170 -15.30 -8.58 -14.76
C LYS A 170 -13.81 -8.21 -14.81
N PRO A 171 -12.92 -9.14 -15.20
CA PRO A 171 -11.53 -8.81 -15.42
C PRO A 171 -11.47 -7.63 -16.38
N ILE A 172 -10.82 -6.56 -15.95
CA ILE A 172 -10.32 -5.56 -16.88
C ILE A 172 -9.23 -6.27 -17.67
N GLY A 173 -9.26 -6.17 -19.00
CA GLY A 173 -8.22 -6.74 -19.84
C GLY A 173 -6.82 -6.21 -19.44
N PRO A 174 -5.75 -6.77 -20.00
CA PRO A 174 -4.39 -6.30 -19.72
C PRO A 174 -4.32 -4.77 -19.89
N VAL A 175 -3.87 -4.07 -18.83
CA VAL A 175 -3.62 -2.63 -18.85
C VAL A 175 -2.10 -2.46 -18.98
N PRO A 176 -1.61 -1.97 -20.13
CA PRO A 176 -0.20 -1.66 -20.28
C PRO A 176 0.16 -0.55 -19.27
N LEU A 177 1.19 -0.77 -18.47
CA LEU A 177 1.75 0.25 -17.57
C LEU A 177 2.81 1.11 -18.28
N ASP A 178 3.18 0.74 -19.50
CA ASP A 178 4.12 1.47 -20.35
C ASP A 178 3.36 2.35 -21.34
N PRO A 179 3.53 3.70 -21.31
CA PRO A 179 2.91 4.59 -22.28
C PRO A 179 3.36 4.32 -23.73
N HIS A 180 4.50 3.67 -23.96
CA HIS A 180 5.00 3.32 -25.29
C HIS A 180 4.40 2.02 -25.85
N ALA A 181 3.74 1.20 -25.03
CA ALA A 181 3.13 -0.05 -25.47
C ALA A 181 1.83 0.15 -26.28
N HIS A 182 1.26 1.36 -26.28
CA HIS A 182 0.01 1.67 -27.00
C HIS A 182 0.16 1.61 -28.53
N GLU A 183 1.36 1.85 -29.08
CA GLU A 183 1.58 1.87 -30.54
C GLU A 183 1.71 0.45 -31.13
N ALA A 184 2.22 -0.51 -30.36
CA ALA A 184 2.41 -1.88 -30.85
C ALA A 184 1.09 -2.65 -31.04
N GLN A 185 0.03 -2.30 -30.30
CA GLN A 185 -1.24 -3.01 -30.32
C GLN A 185 -2.15 -2.59 -31.48
N ALA A 186 -1.96 -1.39 -32.04
CA ALA A 186 -2.69 -0.92 -33.22
C ALA A 186 -2.18 -1.55 -34.53
N LEU A 187 -0.92 -1.99 -34.57
CA LEU A 187 -0.26 -2.56 -35.76
C LEU A 187 -0.49 -4.07 -35.92
N MET A 188 -1.06 -4.76 -34.91
CA MET A 188 -1.38 -6.20 -34.99
C MET A 188 -2.84 -6.48 -35.35
N THR A 189 -3.66 -5.45 -35.58
CA THR A 189 -5.09 -5.59 -35.90
C THR A 189 -5.48 -5.13 -37.32
N THR A 190 -4.49 -4.96 -38.21
CA THR A 190 -4.69 -4.70 -39.65
C THR A 190 -4.26 -5.87 -40.50
#